data_AF-A0A238BKS3-F1
#
_entry.id   AF-A0A238BKS3-F1
#
_cell.length_a   1.000
_cell.length_b   1.000
_cell.length_c   1.000
_cell.angle_alpha   90.00
_cell.angle_beta   90.00
_cell.angle_gamma   90.00
#
_symmetry.space_group_name_H-M   'P 1'
#
loop_
_entity.id
_entity.type
_entity.pdbx_description
1 polymer ?
#
loop_
_entity_poly.entity_id
_entity_poly.type
_entity_poly.pdbx_seq_one_letter_code
_entity_poly.pdbx_strand_id
1 'polypeptide(L)'
;MICIGEDGDVAQFGDWCKRNIQLYKLRYGYEMSPRSSHHWIRRSIAESLRTQDYYVVDALIGGYDSIENKAFLGSVDYLGNGIANQVSFNV
;
A
#
# COMPACT_ATOMS: atom_id res chain seq x y z
N MET A 1 -2.46 6.38 -2.45
CA MET A 1 -1.30 5.94 -1.65
C MET A 1 -0.32 7.09 -1.58
N ILE A 2 0.25 7.35 -0.42
CA ILE A 2 1.37 8.26 -0.21
C ILE A 2 2.54 7.42 0.31
N CYS A 3 3.75 7.67 -0.21
CA CYS A 3 5.00 7.07 0.25
C CYS A 3 5.87 8.17 0.85
N ILE A 4 6.57 7.84 1.94
CA ILE A 4 7.40 8.75 2.74
C ILE A 4 8.68 8.00 3.07
N GLY A 5 9.85 8.63 2.91
CA GLY A 5 11.13 7.95 3.10
C GLY A 5 12.23 8.56 2.24
N GLU A 6 13.21 7.75 1.86
CA GLU A 6 14.29 8.16 0.96
C GLU A 6 13.73 8.49 -0.44
N ASP A 7 14.07 9.65 -1.00
CA ASP A 7 13.42 10.20 -2.20
C ASP A 7 13.46 9.23 -3.41
N GLY A 8 14.59 8.55 -3.62
CA GLY A 8 14.74 7.58 -4.70
C GLY A 8 13.83 6.37 -4.54
N ASP A 9 13.77 5.83 -3.32
CA ASP A 9 12.93 4.68 -2.99
C ASP A 9 11.45 5.04 -3.05
N VAL A 10 11.07 6.23 -2.55
CA VAL A 10 9.69 6.75 -2.62
C VAL A 10 9.21 6.82 -4.07
N ALA A 11 10.02 7.40 -4.96
CA ALA A 11 9.68 7.51 -6.37
C ALA A 11 9.58 6.12 -7.01
N GLN A 12 10.57 5.25 -6.82
CA GLN A 12 10.62 3.94 -7.46
C GLN A 12 9.54 2.99 -6.94
N PHE A 13 9.41 2.85 -5.62
CA PHE A 13 8.44 1.98 -4.98
C PHE A 13 7.01 2.44 -5.26
N GLY A 14 6.74 3.75 -5.17
CA GLY A 14 5.44 4.33 -5.46
C GLY A 14 4.97 4.02 -6.89
N ASP A 15 5.83 4.23 -7.87
CA ASP A 15 5.57 3.92 -9.28
C ASP A 15 5.41 2.41 -9.52
N TRP A 16 6.25 1.59 -8.90
CA TRP A 16 6.17 0.14 -8.99
C TRP A 16 4.84 -0.39 -8.45
N CYS A 17 4.39 0.09 -7.29
CA CYS A 17 3.08 -0.27 -6.73
C CYS A 17 1.92 0.14 -7.65
N LYS A 18 1.94 1.38 -8.16
CA LYS A 18 0.89 1.90 -9.06
C LYS A 18 0.76 1.03 -10.31
N ARG A 19 1.88 0.65 -10.94
CA ARG A 19 1.89 -0.18 -12.15
C ARG A 19 1.37 -1.60 -11.88
N ASN A 20 1.75 -2.22 -10.76
CA ASN A 20 1.28 -3.56 -10.41
C ASN A 20 -0.21 -3.61 -10.06
N ILE A 21 -0.72 -2.62 -9.33
CA ILE A 21 -2.16 -2.50 -9.04
C ILE A 21 -2.95 -2.30 -10.34
N GLN A 22 -2.45 -1.46 -11.25
CA GLN A 22 -3.07 -1.27 -12.57
C GLN A 22 -3.05 -2.55 -13.40
N LEU A 23 -1.94 -3.30 -13.40
CA LEU A 23 -1.83 -4.58 -14.07
C LEU A 23 -2.82 -5.61 -13.51
N TYR A 24 -3.01 -5.64 -12.20
CA TYR A 24 -4.00 -6.50 -11.55
C TYR A 24 -5.41 -6.22 -12.09
N LYS A 25 -5.79 -4.94 -12.17
CA LYS A 25 -7.08 -4.51 -12.74
C LYS A 25 -7.24 -5.00 -14.19
N LEU A 26 -6.22 -4.83 -15.03
CA LEU A 26 -6.26 -5.28 -16.42
C LEU A 26 -6.34 -6.79 -16.57
N ARG A 27 -5.67 -7.54 -15.69
CA ARG A 27 -5.64 -9.02 -15.74
C ARG A 27 -6.96 -9.65 -15.33
N TYR A 28 -7.58 -9.12 -14.27
CA TYR A 28 -8.76 -9.75 -13.67
C TYR A 28 -10.08 -9.03 -13.99
N GLY A 29 -10.03 -7.82 -14.54
CA GLY A 29 -11.21 -7.06 -14.94
C GLY A 29 -11.92 -6.33 -13.79
N TYR A 30 -11.37 -6.31 -12.58
CA TYR A 30 -11.93 -5.60 -11.43
C TYR A 30 -10.84 -4.88 -10.62
N GLU A 31 -11.23 -3.85 -9.87
CA GLU A 31 -10.31 -3.09 -9.02
C GLU A 31 -10.00 -3.83 -7.73
N MET A 32 -8.74 -3.76 -7.30
CA MET A 32 -8.30 -4.32 -6.03
C MET A 32 -8.87 -3.49 -4.88
N SER A 33 -9.48 -4.13 -3.88
CA SER A 33 -10.00 -3.38 -2.72
C SER A 33 -8.88 -2.66 -1.97
N PRO A 34 -9.15 -1.52 -1.32
CA PRO A 34 -8.14 -0.77 -0.57
C PRO A 34 -7.44 -1.62 0.51
N ARG A 35 -8.21 -2.48 1.21
CA ARG A 35 -7.68 -3.43 2.20
C ARG A 35 -6.73 -4.44 1.56
N SER A 36 -7.11 -5.03 0.43
CA SER A 36 -6.26 -6.00 -0.27
C SER A 36 -4.97 -5.35 -0.76
N SER A 37 -5.08 -4.12 -1.29
CA SER A 37 -3.93 -3.32 -1.70
C SER A 37 -2.97 -3.05 -0.53
N HIS A 38 -3.50 -2.68 0.64
CA HIS A 38 -2.70 -2.49 1.86
C HIS A 38 -1.93 -3.75 2.26
N HIS A 39 -2.60 -4.90 2.31
CA HIS A 39 -1.94 -6.17 2.64
C HIS A 39 -0.88 -6.57 1.62
N TRP A 40 -1.15 -6.35 0.33
CA TRP A 40 -0.19 -6.62 -0.74
C TRP A 40 1.04 -5.71 -0.63
N ILE A 41 0.86 -4.39 -0.47
CA ILE A 41 1.95 -3.42 -0.28
C ILE A 41 2.80 -3.78 0.95
N ARG A 42 2.15 -4.10 2.08
CA ARG A 42 2.85 -4.53 3.30
C ARG A 42 3.73 -5.74 3.07
N ARG A 43 3.19 -6.73 2.35
CA ARG A 43 3.95 -7.94 1.98
C ARG A 43 5.15 -7.57 1.11
N SER A 44 4.98 -6.69 0.13
CA SER A 44 6.07 -6.26 -0.75
C SER A 44 7.21 -5.56 0.00
N ILE A 45 6.90 -4.69 0.96
CA ILE A 45 7.90 -4.06 1.84
C ILE A 45 8.62 -5.12 2.68
N ALA A 46 7.87 -6.02 3.32
CA ALA A 46 8.45 -7.08 4.14
C ALA A 46 9.32 -8.07 3.34
N GLU A 47 8.96 -8.38 2.09
CA GLU A 47 9.77 -9.19 1.18
C GLU A 47 11.05 -8.45 0.77
N SER A 48 10.94 -7.17 0.42
CA SER A 48 12.07 -6.31 0.06
C SER A 48 13.08 -6.16 1.21
N LEU A 49 12.63 -6.05 2.47
CA LEU A 49 13.48 -5.95 3.66
C LEU A 49 14.50 -7.11 3.82
N ARG A 50 14.26 -8.25 3.17
CA ARG A 50 15.15 -9.43 3.21
C ARG A 50 16.10 -9.49 2.01
N THR A 51 16.14 -8.45 1.18
CA THR A 51 17.01 -8.33 0.02
C THR A 51 18.15 -7.35 0.31
N GLN A 52 19.19 -7.36 -0.52
CA GLN A 52 20.32 -6.44 -0.37
C GLN A 52 19.89 -4.99 -0.65
N ASP A 53 19.01 -4.80 -1.64
CA ASP A 53 18.55 -3.50 -2.12
C ASP A 53 17.10 -3.28 -1.69
N TYR A 54 16.88 -3.13 -0.38
CA TYR A 54 15.55 -2.97 0.19
C TYR A 54 15.07 -1.51 0.10
N TYR A 55 13.75 -1.32 -0.04
CA TYR A 55 13.14 0.02 -0.06
C TYR A 55 12.96 0.58 1.35
N VAL A 56 13.46 1.79 1.60
CA VAL A 56 13.23 2.54 2.85
C VAL A 56 12.02 3.46 2.68
N VAL A 57 10.82 2.89 2.85
CA VAL A 57 9.55 3.62 2.64
C VAL A 57 8.49 3.27 3.69
N ASP A 58 7.96 4.30 4.31
CA ASP A 58 6.67 4.25 5.00
C ASP A 58 5.56 4.58 4.00
N ALA A 59 4.40 3.95 4.14
CA ALA A 59 3.27 4.12 3.24
C ALA A 59 1.95 4.36 3.97
N LEU A 60 1.17 5.33 3.48
CA LEU A 60 -0.23 5.53 3.82
C LEU A 60 -1.12 5.10 2.64
N ILE A 61 -1.98 4.13 2.90
CA ILE A 61 -2.92 3.56 1.93
C ILE A 61 -4.32 3.98 2.34
N GLY A 62 -4.93 4.83 1.53
CA GLY A 62 -6.32 5.24 1.66
C GLY A 62 -7.13 4.90 0.41
N GLY A 63 -8.41 4.60 0.58
CA GLY A 63 -9.34 4.35 -0.51
C GLY A 63 -10.76 4.13 -0.02
N TYR A 64 -11.70 4.04 -0.95
CA TYR A 64 -13.10 3.70 -0.67
C TYR A 64 -13.43 2.37 -1.32
N ASP A 65 -13.97 1.43 -0.55
CA ASP A 65 -14.45 0.16 -1.06
C ASP A 65 -15.92 0.33 -1.48
N SER A 66 -16.18 0.24 -2.79
CA SER A 66 -17.53 0.38 -3.35
C SER A 66 -18.42 -0.86 -3.15
N ILE A 67 -17.84 -2.01 -2.82
CA ILE A 67 -18.58 -3.24 -2.53
C ILE A 67 -19.07 -3.20 -1.09
N GLU A 68 -18.18 -2.88 -0.14
CA GLU A 68 -18.51 -2.78 1.28
C GLU A 68 -19.11 -1.43 1.69
N ASN A 69 -19.08 -0.43 0.79
CA ASN A 69 -19.46 0.96 1.03
C ASN A 69 -18.74 1.59 2.24
N LYS A 70 -17.44 1.32 2.37
CA LYS A 70 -16.62 1.77 3.51
C LYS A 70 -15.35 2.47 3.07
N ALA A 71 -15.04 3.57 3.75
CA ALA A 71 -13.73 4.18 3.66
C ALA A 71 -12.69 3.30 4.39
N PHE A 72 -11.48 3.26 3.83
CA PHE A 72 -10.35 2.56 4.38
C PHE A 72 -9.16 3.51 4.47
N LEU A 73 -8.49 3.48 5.61
CA LEU A 73 -7.18 4.07 5.83
C LEU A 73 -6.31 3.05 6.57
N GLY A 74 -5.07 2.90 6.13
CA GLY A 74 -4.08 2.06 6.80
C GLY A 74 -2.67 2.57 6.55
N SER A 75 -1.79 2.31 7.51
CA SER A 75 -0.36 2.61 7.41
C SER A 75 0.45 1.34 7.30
N VAL A 76 1.62 1.45 6.70
CA VAL A 76 2.68 0.44 6.67
C VAL A 76 4.00 1.17 6.93
N ASP A 77 4.82 0.66 7.84
CA ASP A 77 6.17 1.19 8.04
C ASP A 77 7.21 0.46 7.15
N TYR A 78 8.40 1.03 7.05
CA TYR A 78 9.50 0.48 6.26
C TYR A 78 9.99 -0.91 6.74
N LEU A 79 9.61 -1.34 7.95
CA LEU A 79 9.88 -2.69 8.47
C LEU A 79 8.79 -3.70 8.07
N GLY A 80 7.76 -3.27 7.36
CA GLY A 80 6.64 -4.09 6.92
C GLY A 80 5.61 -4.37 8.02
N ASN A 81 5.65 -3.63 9.13
CA ASN A 81 4.55 -3.61 10.09
C ASN A 81 3.43 -2.74 9.53
N GLY A 82 2.18 -3.14 9.74
CA GLY A 82 1.05 -2.42 9.15
C GLY A 82 -0.15 -2.40 10.07
N ILE A 83 -0.77 -1.23 10.18
CA ILE A 83 -2.02 -1.02 10.90
C ILE A 83 -3.11 -0.81 9.85
N ALA A 84 -4.03 -1.76 9.76
CA ALA A 84 -5.21 -1.65 8.90
C ALA A 84 -6.37 -1.01 9.67
N ASN A 85 -7.30 -0.37 8.95
CA ASN A 85 -8.50 0.24 9.52
C ASN A 85 -8.23 1.30 10.58
N GLN A 86 -7.37 2.26 10.27
CA GLN A 86 -7.24 3.44 11.11
C GLN A 86 -8.56 4.20 11.06
N VAL A 87 -9.29 4.14 12.16
CA VAL A 87 -10.57 4.82 12.35
C VAL A 87 -10.26 6.26 12.71
N SER A 88 -10.88 7.22 12.03
CA SER A 88 -11.01 8.56 12.58
C SER A 88 -11.79 8.46 13.89
N PHE A 89 -11.18 8.88 15.00
CA PHE A 89 -11.91 9.05 16.25
C PHE A 89 -13.15 9.90 15.97
N ASN A 90 -14.33 9.37 16.25
CA ASN A 90 -15.53 10.20 16.34
C ASN A 90 -15.31 11.10 17.55
N VAL A 91 -14.97 12.36 17.30
CA VAL A 91 -15.06 13.45 18.29
C VAL A 91 -16.49 13.94 18.29
#